data_AF-A0A5N6M8N7-F1
#
_entry.id   AF-A0A5N6M8N7-F1
#
_cell.length_a   1.000
_cell.length_b   1.000
_cell.length_c   1.000
_cell.angle_alpha   90.00
_cell.angle_beta   90.00
_cell.angle_gamma   90.00
#
_symmetry.space_group_name_H-M   'P 1'
#
loop_
_entity.id
_entity.type
_entity.pdbx_description
1 polymer ?
#
loop_
_entity_poly.entity_id
_entity_poly.type
_entity_poly.pdbx_seq_one_letter_code
_entity_poly.pdbx_strand_id
1 'polypeptide(L)'
;MKKDVATYVGKCLTCARVKAEHQKPSGLLEQPEISQWKWEQIAMDFITKLPRTSSGHDSIWVIIDRLTKFAHFLPIRENYKMEKLARLYVMK
;
A
#
# COMPACT_ATOMS: atom_id res chain seq x y z
N MET A 1 -41.28 17.23 3.94
CA MET A 1 -40.84 16.45 2.75
C MET A 1 -39.48 15.77 2.94
N LYS A 2 -38.33 16.48 2.95
CA LYS A 2 -36.99 15.82 3.04
C LYS A 2 -36.82 14.93 4.28
N LYS A 3 -37.29 15.38 5.44
CA LYS A 3 -37.24 14.63 6.71
C LYS A 3 -38.09 13.35 6.67
N ASP A 4 -39.27 13.44 6.04
CA ASP A 4 -40.20 12.32 5.92
C ASP A 4 -39.65 11.25 4.97
N VAL A 5 -39.04 11.69 3.86
CA VAL A 5 -38.34 10.80 2.92
C VAL A 5 -37.15 10.12 3.61
N ALA A 6 -36.33 10.85 4.36
CA ALA A 6 -35.22 10.26 5.11
C ALA A 6 -35.70 9.22 6.15
N THR A 7 -36.80 9.52 6.84
CA THR A 7 -37.41 8.61 7.82
C THR A 7 -37.97 7.34 7.15
N TYR A 8 -38.63 7.49 6.01
CA TYR A 8 -39.17 6.38 5.22
C TYR A 8 -38.04 5.48 4.70
N VAL A 9 -37.01 6.08 4.09
CA VAL A 9 -35.86 5.35 3.55
C VAL A 9 -35.07 4.65 4.66
N GLY A 10 -34.93 5.29 5.83
CA GLY A 10 -34.26 4.70 7.00
C GLY A 10 -34.97 3.49 7.60
N LYS A 11 -36.29 3.36 7.40
CA LYS A 11 -37.07 2.19 7.85
C LYS A 11 -37.18 1.08 6.80
N CYS A 12 -36.74 1.33 5.56
CA CYS A 12 -36.88 0.37 4.47
C CYS A 12 -35.79 -0.70 4.52
N LEU A 13 -36.16 -1.95 4.82
CA LEU A 13 -35.25 -3.10 4.88
C LEU A 13 -34.51 -3.34 3.56
N THR A 14 -35.20 -3.20 2.42
CA THR A 14 -34.58 -3.35 1.10
C THR A 14 -33.49 -2.30 0.90
N CYS A 15 -33.76 -1.03 1.25
CA CYS A 15 -32.78 0.03 1.17
C CYS A 15 -31.58 -0.22 2.09
N ALA A 16 -31.81 -0.64 3.33
CA ALA A 16 -30.74 -0.95 4.28
C ALA A 16 -29.86 -2.12 3.82
N ARG A 17 -30.43 -3.13 3.13
CA ARG A 17 -29.68 -4.30 2.64
C ARG A 17 -28.83 -3.99 1.40
N VAL A 18 -29.31 -3.12 0.51
CA VAL A 18 -28.63 -2.82 -0.77
C VAL A 18 -27.77 -1.56 -0.72
N LYS A 19 -28.03 -0.66 0.23
CA LYS A 19 -27.26 0.57 0.42
C LYS A 19 -26.45 0.46 1.71
N ALA A 20 -25.22 -0.03 1.58
CA ALA A 20 -24.26 0.04 2.65
C ALA A 20 -23.99 1.51 3.03
N GLU A 21 -23.72 1.77 4.30
CA GLU A 21 -23.21 3.06 4.74
C GLU A 21 -21.75 3.20 4.29
N HIS A 22 -21.50 4.13 3.38
CA HIS A 22 -20.17 4.32 2.80
C HIS A 22 -19.31 5.31 3.62
N GLN A 23 -19.92 6.01 4.57
CA GLN A 23 -19.26 6.99 5.42
C GLN A 23 -18.90 6.32 6.74
N LYS A 24 -17.78 5.58 6.76
CA LYS A 24 -17.16 5.23 8.04
C LYS A 24 -16.61 6.52 8.66
N PRO A 25 -16.78 6.76 9.97
CA PRO A 25 -16.07 7.85 10.62
C PRO A 25 -14.57 7.63 10.41
N SER A 26 -13.87 8.69 9.98
CA SER A 26 -12.42 8.63 9.84
C SER A 26 -11.81 8.21 11.17
N GLY A 27 -11.08 7.10 11.18
CA GLY A 27 -10.31 6.67 12.35
C GLY A 27 -9.17 7.63 12.66
N LEU A 28 -8.63 7.55 13.86
CA LEU A 28 -7.37 8.23 14.19
C LEU A 28 -6.23 7.58 13.39
N LEU A 29 -5.42 8.42 12.74
CA LEU A 29 -4.20 7.95 12.09
C LEU A 29 -3.17 7.64 13.17
N GLU A 30 -2.88 6.37 13.41
CA GLU A 30 -1.75 5.99 14.25
C GLU A 30 -0.46 6.20 13.47
N GLN A 31 0.37 7.12 13.97
CA GLN A 31 1.69 7.34 13.40
C GLN A 31 2.65 6.27 13.94
N PRO A 32 3.33 5.52 13.07
CA PRO A 32 4.39 4.60 13.48
C PRO A 32 5.55 5.37 14.12
N GLU A 33 6.18 4.75 15.13
CA GLU A 33 7.31 5.34 15.86
C GLU A 33 8.43 5.78 14.91
N ILE A 34 9.02 6.95 15.20
CA ILE A 34 10.13 7.50 14.44
C ILE A 34 11.41 6.78 14.86
N SER A 35 12.07 6.16 13.88
CA SER A 35 13.39 5.56 14.04
C SER A 35 14.42 6.57 14.55
N GLN A 36 15.33 6.16 15.41
CA GLN A 36 16.41 7.04 15.89
C GLN A 36 17.65 6.98 14.99
N TRP A 37 17.86 5.85 14.32
CA TRP A 37 19.04 5.62 13.50
C TRP A 37 18.69 5.35 12.04
N LYS A 38 19.63 5.67 11.14
CA LYS A 38 19.50 5.33 9.71
C LYS A 38 19.45 3.80 9.58
N TRP A 39 18.58 3.30 8.71
CA TRP A 39 18.42 1.88 8.38
C TRP A 39 17.82 0.99 9.49
N GLU A 40 17.38 1.55 10.60
CA GLU A 40 16.71 0.80 11.68
C GLU A 40 15.27 0.43 11.29
N GLN A 41 14.55 1.35 10.64
CA GLN A 41 13.24 1.05 10.05
C GLN A 41 13.27 1.25 8.53
N ILE A 42 12.99 0.18 7.80
CA ILE A 42 13.00 0.17 6.33
C ILE A 42 11.59 -0.14 5.83
N ALA A 43 11.12 0.63 4.86
CA ALA A 43 9.94 0.30 4.08
C ALA A 43 10.36 -0.33 2.75
N MET A 44 9.71 -1.42 2.37
CA MET A 44 9.96 -2.09 1.10
C MET A 44 8.66 -2.19 0.31
N ASP A 45 8.74 -1.96 -1.00
CA ASP A 45 7.60 -2.07 -1.90
C ASP A 45 8.02 -2.55 -3.29
N PHE A 46 7.08 -3.12 -4.04
CA PHE A 46 7.29 -3.61 -5.40
C PHE A 46 6.34 -2.91 -6.36
N ILE A 47 6.90 -2.19 -7.33
CA ILE A 47 6.16 -1.68 -8.48
C ILE A 47 6.23 -2.74 -9.57
N THR A 48 5.14 -3.48 -9.76
CA THR A 48 5.08 -4.63 -10.69
C THR A 48 4.32 -4.30 -11.97
N LYS A 49 4.27 -5.28 -12.90
CA LYS A 49 3.53 -5.20 -14.17
C LYS A 49 3.94 -4.01 -15.05
N LEU A 50 5.21 -3.62 -15.01
CA LEU A 50 5.76 -2.60 -15.90
C LEU A 50 6.07 -3.20 -17.27
N PRO A 51 6.14 -2.35 -18.32
CA PRO A 51 6.66 -2.78 -19.62
C PRO A 51 8.04 -3.40 -19.47
N ARG A 52 8.22 -4.57 -20.07
CA ARG A 52 9.45 -5.33 -19.94
C ARG A 52 10.60 -4.65 -20.68
N THR A 53 11.72 -4.44 -20.00
CA THR A 53 12.93 -3.87 -20.60
C THR A 53 13.63 -4.86 -21.50
N SER A 54 14.58 -4.40 -22.32
CA SER A 54 15.44 -5.27 -23.14
C SER A 54 16.27 -6.26 -22.30
N SER A 55 16.67 -5.86 -21.08
CA SER A 55 17.32 -6.75 -20.11
C SER A 55 16.35 -7.69 -19.38
N GLY A 56 15.06 -7.62 -19.71
CA GLY A 56 14.02 -8.53 -19.29
C GLY A 56 13.41 -8.23 -17.91
N HIS A 57 13.68 -7.06 -17.33
CA HIS A 57 13.09 -6.59 -16.06
C HIS A 57 11.70 -6.02 -16.30
N ASP A 58 10.75 -6.32 -15.40
CA ASP A 58 9.34 -5.92 -15.50
C ASP A 58 8.82 -5.30 -14.20
N SER A 59 9.68 -5.12 -13.20
CA SER A 59 9.32 -4.64 -11.87
C SER A 59 10.46 -3.82 -11.26
N ILE A 60 10.10 -2.91 -10.35
CA ILE A 60 11.05 -2.13 -9.55
C ILE A 60 10.86 -2.50 -8.08
N TRP A 61 11.94 -2.90 -7.41
CA TRP A 61 11.97 -3.07 -5.97
C TRP A 61 12.45 -1.78 -5.32
N VAL A 62 11.61 -1.21 -4.47
CA VAL A 62 11.84 0.04 -3.76
C VAL A 62 12.20 -0.29 -2.32
N ILE A 63 13.34 0.20 -1.85
CA ILE A 63 13.81 0.06 -0.46
C ILE A 63 14.05 1.45 0.09
N ILE A 64 13.33 1.83 1.15
CA ILE A 64 13.31 3.18 1.68
C ILE A 64 13.74 3.16 3.15
N ASP A 65 14.75 3.96 3.49
CA ASP A 65 15.03 4.29 4.88
C ASP A 65 13.95 5.23 5.42
N ARG A 66 13.19 4.80 6.42
CA ARG A 66 12.02 5.56 6.90
C ARG A 66 12.41 6.86 7.59
N LEU A 67 13.61 6.94 8.15
CA LEU A 67 14.13 8.14 8.82
C LEU A 67 14.52 9.22 7.82
N THR A 68 15.44 8.93 6.89
CA THR A 68 15.99 9.90 5.95
C THR A 68 15.15 10.07 4.67
N LYS A 69 14.20 9.16 4.42
CA LYS A 69 13.46 9.03 3.15
C LYS A 69 14.34 8.73 1.95
N PHE A 70 15.60 8.33 2.17
CA PHE A 70 16.47 7.88 1.09
C PHE A 70 15.96 6.57 0.51
N ALA A 71 15.90 6.49 -0.82
CA ALA A 71 15.30 5.36 -1.53
C ALA A 71 16.28 4.73 -2.52
N HIS A 72 16.35 3.41 -2.47
CA HIS A 72 17.02 2.59 -3.48
C HIS A 72 15.98 1.98 -4.41
N PHE A 73 16.16 2.21 -5.71
CA PHE A 73 15.38 1.58 -6.77
C PHE A 73 16.21 0.49 -7.44
N LEU A 74 15.68 -0.73 -7.48
CA LEU A 74 16.33 -1.89 -8.06
C LEU A 74 15.47 -2.45 -9.19
N PRO A 75 15.99 -2.58 -10.43
CA PRO A 75 15.29 -3.30 -11.48
C PRO A 75 15.28 -4.80 -11.13
N ILE A 76 14.10 -5.40 -11.07
CA ILE A 76 13.92 -6.82 -10.78
C ILE A 76 12.93 -7.46 -11.78
N ARG A 77 12.77 -8.77 -11.69
CA ARG A 77 11.68 -9.48 -12.37
C ARG A 77 10.69 -9.96 -11.34
N GLU A 78 9.40 -9.87 -11.64
CA GLU A 78 8.31 -10.30 -10.76
C GLU A 78 8.43 -11.78 -10.39
N ASN A 79 8.99 -12.60 -11.29
CA ASN A 79 9.19 -14.03 -11.09
C ASN A 79 10.49 -14.41 -10.33
N TYR A 80 11.24 -13.43 -9.79
CA TYR A 80 12.40 -13.75 -8.95
C TYR A 80 11.95 -14.43 -7.65
N LYS A 81 12.59 -15.55 -7.34
CA LYS A 81 12.38 -16.23 -6.06
C LYS A 81 12.97 -15.42 -4.91
N MET A 82 12.45 -15.66 -3.71
CA MET A 82 12.88 -14.97 -2.49
C MET A 82 14.38 -15.10 -2.21
N GLU A 83 15.01 -16.23 -2.53
CA GLU A 83 16.45 -16.41 -2.31
C GLU A 83 17.26 -15.46 -3.18
N LYS A 84 16.79 -15.18 -4.40
CA LYS A 84 17.44 -14.22 -5.29
C LYS A 84 17.26 -12.79 -4.78
N LEU A 85 16.06 -12.44 -4.31
CA LEU A 85 15.79 -11.13 -3.71
C LEU A 85 16.63 -10.90 -2.45
N ALA A 86 16.70 -11.88 -1.55
CA ALA A 86 17.53 -11.80 -0.35
C ALA A 86 19.01 -11.59 -0.68
N ARG A 87 19.54 -12.32 -1.68
CA ARG A 87 20.92 -12.11 -2.16
C ARG A 87 21.12 -10.69 -2.70
N LEU A 88 20.19 -10.19 -3.52
CA LEU A 88 20.26 -8.82 -4.05
C LEU A 88 20.22 -7.75 -2.95
N TYR A 89 19.48 -8.01 -1.85
CA TYR A 89 19.41 -7.11 -0.71
C TYR A 89 20.72 -7.05 0.07
N VAL A 90 21.35 -8.20 0.35
CA VAL A 90 22.59 -8.27 1.14
C VAL A 90 23.82 -7.85 0.32
N MET A 91 23.82 -8.08 -1.00
CA MET A 91 24.94 -7.72 -1.87
C MET A 91 25.02 -6.21 -2.18
N LYS A 92 24.05 -5.42 -1.74
CA LYS A 92 23.99 -3.98 -1.97
C LYS A 92 24.31 -3.22 -0.70
#